data_AF-A0A1C3NYT2-F1
#
_entry.id   AF-A0A1C3NYT2-F1
#
_cell.length_a   1.000
_cell.length_b   1.000
_cell.length_c   1.000
_cell.angle_alpha   90.00
_cell.angle_beta   90.00
_cell.angle_gamma   90.00
#
_symmetry.space_group_name_H-M   'P 1'
#
loop_
_entity.id
_entity.type
_entity.pdbx_description
1 polymer ?
#
loop_
_entity_poly.entity_id
_entity_poly.type
_entity_poly.pdbx_seq_one_letter_code
_entity_poly.pdbx_strand_id
1 'polypeptide(L)'
;MDPRPKPTWATVLAADVAEPGSRSARKIREFVAAAWSTAAPGLLATVAGDTTGGTGGAGGPVLLHDAGPFGRYHGMDLLHALAERARRGGRPTWVLCPVEDPALPPRLDGVQVQPASESEWIPLPNAWVANAHRSGGQKSRPGGQES
;
A
#
# COMPACT_ATOMS: atom_id res chain seq x y z
N MET A 1 26.26 14.19 -6.28
CA MET A 1 25.29 15.04 -5.57
C MET A 1 24.91 16.17 -6.51
N ASP A 2 23.66 16.21 -6.99
CA ASP A 2 23.15 17.34 -7.78
C ASP A 2 23.12 18.59 -6.87
N PRO A 3 23.78 19.70 -7.22
CA PRO A 3 23.89 20.89 -6.37
C PRO A 3 22.60 21.70 -6.29
N ARG A 4 21.53 21.31 -7.00
CA ARG A 4 20.26 22.05 -6.98
C ARG A 4 19.50 21.82 -5.67
N PRO A 5 19.00 22.89 -5.02
CA PRO A 5 18.19 22.75 -3.82
C PRO A 5 16.93 21.95 -4.13
N LYS A 6 16.56 21.05 -3.21
CA LYS A 6 15.32 20.28 -3.33
C LYS A 6 14.12 21.25 -3.39
N PRO A 7 13.11 20.97 -4.23
CA PRO A 7 11.91 21.79 -4.28
C PRO A 7 11.23 21.81 -2.91
N THR A 8 10.67 22.95 -2.54
CA THR A 8 9.82 23.06 -1.34
C THR A 8 8.51 22.30 -1.56
N TRP A 9 7.84 21.93 -0.45
CA TRP A 9 6.53 21.28 -0.53
C TRP A 9 5.50 22.12 -1.28
N ALA A 10 5.48 23.44 -1.06
CA ALA A 10 4.61 24.37 -1.78
C ALA A 10 4.85 24.32 -3.30
N THR A 11 6.11 24.21 -3.75
CA THR A 11 6.44 24.05 -5.17
C THR A 11 5.94 22.73 -5.73
N VAL A 12 6.04 21.64 -4.97
CA VAL A 12 5.52 20.33 -5.39
C VAL A 12 4.00 20.40 -5.54
N LEU A 13 3.29 20.93 -4.55
CA LEU A 13 1.83 21.08 -4.62
C LEU A 13 1.37 21.95 -5.80
N ALA A 14 2.03 23.08 -6.03
CA ALA A 14 1.70 23.96 -7.16
C ALA A 14 1.93 23.26 -8.52
N ALA A 15 2.94 22.40 -8.61
CA ALA A 15 3.21 21.64 -9.82
C ALA A 15 2.25 20.46 -10.01
N ASP A 16 1.73 19.88 -8.93
CA ASP A 16 0.77 18.75 -8.93
C ASP A 16 -0.59 19.15 -9.51
N VAL A 17 -1.03 20.39 -9.28
CA VAL A 17 -2.29 20.95 -9.80
C VAL A 17 -2.11 21.77 -11.07
N ALA A 18 -0.90 21.80 -11.63
CA ALA A 18 -0.60 22.61 -12.82
C ALA A 18 -1.28 22.02 -14.07
N GLU A 19 -1.66 22.90 -15.00
CA GLU A 19 -2.29 22.53 -16.27
C GLU A 19 -1.52 21.39 -16.96
N PRO A 20 -2.19 20.31 -17.40
CA PRO A 20 -1.58 19.26 -18.19
C PRO A 20 -0.79 19.80 -19.39
N GLY A 21 0.39 19.23 -19.63
CA GLY A 21 1.30 19.70 -20.69
C GLY A 21 2.15 20.93 -20.32
N SER A 22 1.84 21.64 -19.23
CA SER A 22 2.68 22.74 -18.75
C SER A 22 4.08 22.26 -18.32
N ARG A 23 5.04 23.19 -18.28
CA ARG A 23 6.41 22.91 -17.81
C ARG A 23 6.41 22.40 -16.37
N SER A 24 5.57 22.95 -15.49
CA SER A 24 5.47 22.53 -14.09
C SER A 24 4.92 21.11 -13.97
N ALA A 25 3.86 20.78 -14.72
CA ALA A 25 3.31 19.42 -14.77
C ALA A 25 4.34 18.40 -15.29
N ARG A 26 5.18 18.77 -16.27
CA ARG A 26 6.28 17.91 -16.73
C ARG A 26 7.35 17.73 -15.63
N LYS A 27 7.77 18.80 -14.97
CA LYS A 27 8.80 18.75 -13.93
C LYS A 27 8.38 17.89 -12.74
N ILE A 28 7.12 17.93 -12.32
CA ILE A 28 6.66 17.06 -11.23
C ILE A 28 6.67 15.59 -11.65
N ARG A 29 6.33 15.24 -12.90
CA ARG A 29 6.46 13.86 -13.40
C ARG A 29 7.90 13.38 -13.38
N GLU A 30 8.86 14.20 -13.80
CA GLU A 30 10.30 13.89 -13.72
C GLU A 30 10.75 13.68 -12.27
N PHE A 31 10.31 14.56 -11.37
CA PHE A 31 10.62 14.47 -9.94
C PHE A 31 10.06 13.18 -9.31
N VAL A 32 8.80 12.87 -9.61
CA VAL A 32 8.12 11.65 -9.17
C VAL A 32 8.82 10.39 -9.70
N ALA A 33 9.22 10.36 -10.97
CA ALA A 33 9.95 9.23 -11.54
C ALA A 33 11.29 8.99 -10.81
N ALA A 34 12.01 10.07 -10.48
CA ALA A 34 13.23 9.98 -9.68
C ALA A 34 12.95 9.50 -8.25
N ALA A 35 11.85 9.95 -7.64
CA ALA A 35 11.41 9.47 -6.33
C ALA A 35 11.10 7.96 -6.34
N TRP A 36 10.40 7.47 -7.37
CA TRP A 36 10.15 6.03 -7.54
C TRP A 36 11.43 5.23 -7.72
N SER A 37 12.36 5.71 -8.55
CA SER A 37 13.66 5.06 -8.75
C SER A 37 14.47 4.97 -7.45
N THR A 38 14.32 5.96 -6.58
CA THR A 38 14.95 5.97 -5.25
C THR A 38 14.26 5.00 -4.28
N ALA A 39 12.93 4.94 -4.29
CA ALA A 39 12.14 4.14 -3.35
C ALA A 39 12.07 2.65 -3.72
N ALA A 40 12.06 2.33 -5.02
CA ALA A 40 11.82 0.99 -5.53
C ALA A 40 12.75 -0.10 -4.96
N PRO A 41 14.09 0.11 -4.85
CA PRO A 41 14.97 -0.91 -4.30
C PRO A 41 14.63 -1.29 -2.86
N GLY A 42 14.31 -0.30 -2.01
CA GLY A 42 13.93 -0.53 -0.61
C GLY A 42 12.60 -1.26 -0.46
N LEU A 43 11.61 -0.89 -1.28
CA LEU A 43 10.32 -1.58 -1.31
C LEU A 43 10.48 -3.04 -1.76
N LEU A 44 11.27 -3.28 -2.82
CA LEU A 44 11.56 -4.64 -3.31
C LEU A 44 12.33 -5.46 -2.28
N ALA A 45 13.32 -4.89 -1.60
CA ALA A 45 14.06 -5.56 -0.52
C ALA A 45 13.17 -5.89 0.69
N THR A 46 12.20 -5.02 1.00
CA THR A 46 11.22 -5.26 2.07
C THR A 46 10.37 -6.49 1.77
N VAL A 47 9.92 -6.65 0.53
CA VAL A 47 9.16 -7.83 0.08
C VAL A 47 10.07 -9.05 -0.07
N ALA A 48 11.36 -8.87 -0.43
CA ALA A 48 12.32 -9.95 -0.48
C ALA A 48 12.55 -10.63 0.87
N GLY A 49 12.40 -9.88 1.97
CA GLY A 49 12.82 -10.33 3.30
C GLY A 49 14.29 -10.04 3.61
N ASP A 50 14.96 -9.21 2.79
CA ASP A 50 16.40 -8.88 2.93
C ASP A 50 16.67 -7.88 4.07
N THR A 51 15.63 -7.41 4.78
CA THR A 51 15.77 -6.46 5.89
C THR A 51 16.19 -7.18 7.17
N THR A 52 17.41 -6.89 7.63
CA THR A 52 18.14 -7.58 8.72
C THR A 52 17.65 -7.30 10.16
N GLY A 53 16.39 -6.88 10.36
CA GLY A 53 15.90 -6.45 11.67
C GLY A 53 14.72 -7.27 12.20
N GLY A 54 14.99 -8.30 13.01
CA GLY A 54 14.03 -8.83 14.00
C GLY A 54 13.77 -10.34 14.00
N THR A 55 14.44 -11.04 14.93
CA THR A 55 14.09 -12.32 15.61
C THR A 55 13.32 -13.40 14.83
N GLY A 56 14.06 -14.38 14.30
CA GLY A 56 13.73 -15.80 14.53
C GLY A 56 12.56 -16.45 13.77
N GLY A 57 12.11 -15.88 12.65
CA GLY A 57 11.15 -16.51 11.75
C GLY A 57 11.16 -15.81 10.39
N ALA A 58 10.71 -16.49 9.33
CA ALA A 58 10.47 -15.85 8.03
C ALA A 58 9.67 -14.56 8.28
N GLY A 59 10.21 -13.41 7.88
CA GLY A 59 9.63 -12.10 8.21
C GLY A 59 8.13 -12.09 7.90
N GLY A 60 7.31 -11.64 8.85
CA GLY A 60 5.84 -11.70 8.75
C GLY A 60 5.29 -10.99 7.50
N PRO A 61 3.98 -11.09 7.22
CA PRO A 61 3.40 -10.44 6.05
C PRO A 61 3.68 -8.93 6.01
N VAL A 62 3.83 -8.38 4.81
CA VAL A 62 3.92 -6.94 4.55
C VAL A 62 2.52 -6.40 4.29
N LEU A 63 2.15 -5.32 4.96
CA LEU A 63 0.93 -4.57 4.66
C LEU A 63 1.31 -3.23 4.05
N LEU A 64 0.90 -3.02 2.80
CA LEU A 64 0.96 -1.73 2.14
C LEU A 64 -0.35 -0.98 2.41
N HIS A 65 -0.29 0.02 3.27
CA HIS A 65 -1.36 0.99 3.48
C HIS A 65 -1.04 2.30 2.76
N ASP A 66 -2.04 3.17 2.60
CA ASP A 66 -1.91 4.46 1.92
C ASP A 66 -1.33 4.34 0.51
N ALA A 67 -1.75 3.31 -0.25
CA ALA A 67 -1.21 2.99 -1.57
C ALA A 67 -1.68 3.92 -2.70
N GLY A 68 -2.46 4.97 -2.40
CA GLY A 68 -2.91 5.98 -3.37
C GLY A 68 -1.81 6.55 -4.28
N PRO A 69 -0.58 6.83 -3.79
CA PRO A 69 0.53 7.29 -4.63
C PRO A 69 0.84 6.37 -5.81
N PHE A 70 0.65 5.05 -5.70
CA PHE A 70 0.90 4.14 -6.82
C PHE A 70 -0.03 4.42 -8.01
N GLY A 71 -1.28 4.77 -7.74
CA GLY A 71 -2.24 5.20 -8.75
C GLY A 71 -1.95 6.61 -9.26
N ARG A 72 -1.84 7.57 -8.34
CA ARG A 72 -1.69 9.00 -8.66
C ARG A 72 -0.45 9.32 -9.48
N TYR A 73 0.64 8.61 -9.17
CA TYR A 73 1.98 8.96 -9.61
C TYR A 73 2.62 7.91 -10.53
N HIS A 74 1.81 7.18 -11.29
CA HIS A 74 2.25 6.17 -12.26
C HIS A 74 3.17 5.09 -11.65
N GLY A 75 2.92 4.71 -10.40
CA GLY A 75 3.68 3.68 -9.69
C GLY A 75 3.17 2.26 -9.91
N MET A 76 2.10 2.05 -10.69
CA MET A 76 1.45 0.74 -10.85
C MET A 76 2.38 -0.36 -11.34
N ASP A 77 3.38 -0.05 -12.17
CA ASP A 77 4.39 -1.03 -12.60
C ASP A 77 5.26 -1.52 -11.44
N LEU A 78 5.59 -0.63 -10.50
CA LEU A 78 6.29 -1.02 -9.27
C LEU A 78 5.37 -1.86 -8.38
N LEU A 79 4.08 -1.52 -8.26
CA LEU A 79 3.13 -2.33 -7.51
C LEU A 79 3.04 -3.76 -8.09
N HIS A 80 3.02 -3.87 -9.42
CA HIS A 80 3.08 -5.16 -10.10
C HIS A 80 4.38 -5.91 -9.80
N ALA A 81 5.52 -5.23 -9.83
CA ALA A 81 6.81 -5.83 -9.48
C ALA A 81 6.88 -6.33 -8.02
N LEU A 82 6.24 -5.61 -7.08
CA LEU A 82 6.10 -6.06 -5.68
C LEU A 82 5.24 -7.31 -5.58
N ALA A 83 4.11 -7.36 -6.30
CA ALA A 83 3.24 -8.53 -6.34
C ALA A 83 3.97 -9.76 -6.94
N GLU A 84 4.70 -9.58 -8.03
CA GLU A 84 5.54 -10.63 -8.61
C GLU A 84 6.62 -11.12 -7.65
N ARG A 85 7.26 -10.20 -6.92
CA ARG A 85 8.26 -10.58 -5.93
C ARG A 85 7.65 -11.41 -4.80
N ALA A 86 6.48 -11.01 -4.29
CA ALA A 86 5.76 -11.75 -3.25
C ALA A 86 5.38 -13.16 -3.74
N ARG A 87 4.89 -13.30 -4.98
CA ARG A 87 4.55 -14.59 -5.60
C ARG A 87 5.74 -15.52 -5.79
N ARG A 88 6.95 -14.97 -5.98
CA ARG A 88 8.21 -15.74 -6.18
C ARG A 88 8.89 -16.17 -4.87
N GLY A 89 8.13 -16.29 -3.78
CA GLY A 89 8.67 -16.70 -2.48
C GLY A 89 9.18 -15.54 -1.62
N GLY A 90 8.87 -14.30 -1.98
CA GLY A 90 8.99 -13.17 -1.07
C GLY A 90 7.95 -13.24 0.06
N ARG A 91 7.99 -12.24 0.94
CA ARG A 91 7.03 -12.09 2.03
C ARG A 91 5.62 -11.89 1.47
N PRO A 92 4.59 -12.56 2.02
CA PRO A 92 3.20 -12.31 1.65
C PRO A 92 2.89 -10.82 1.78
N THR A 93 2.37 -10.22 0.72
CA THR A 93 2.15 -8.76 0.66
C THR A 93 0.68 -8.47 0.42
N TRP A 94 0.09 -7.70 1.34
CA TRP A 94 -1.29 -7.24 1.28
C TRP A 94 -1.33 -5.76 0.94
N VAL A 95 -2.25 -5.37 0.06
CA VAL A 95 -2.49 -3.95 -0.27
C VAL A 95 -3.86 -3.58 0.26
N LEU A 96 -3.91 -2.57 1.12
CA LEU A 96 -5.16 -2.01 1.58
C LEU A 96 -5.67 -0.98 0.55
N CYS A 97 -6.77 -1.31 -0.11
CA CYS A 97 -7.46 -0.43 -1.04
C CYS A 97 -8.74 0.11 -0.37
N PRO A 98 -8.81 1.41 -0.02
CA PRO A 98 -10.06 2.01 0.43
C PRO A 98 -11.10 1.97 -0.71
N VAL A 99 -12.25 1.34 -0.45
CA VAL A 99 -13.38 1.28 -1.39
C VAL A 99 -14.66 1.67 -0.66
N GLU A 100 -15.51 2.47 -1.30
CA GLU A 100 -16.83 2.83 -0.77
C GLU A 100 -17.83 1.67 -0.93
N ASP A 101 -17.73 0.97 -2.07
CA ASP A 101 -18.53 -0.22 -2.39
C ASP A 101 -17.60 -1.41 -2.65
N PRO A 102 -17.61 -2.46 -1.80
CA PRO A 102 -16.79 -3.66 -1.99
C PRO A 102 -17.19 -4.52 -3.20
N ALA A 103 -18.34 -4.28 -3.82
CA ALA A 103 -18.75 -4.93 -5.06
C ALA A 103 -18.03 -4.35 -6.30
N LEU A 104 -17.40 -3.18 -6.18
CA LEU A 104 -16.63 -2.57 -7.26
C LEU A 104 -15.17 -3.07 -7.26
N PRO A 105 -14.53 -3.15 -8.45
CA PRO A 105 -13.12 -3.46 -8.54
C PRO A 105 -12.26 -2.50 -7.70
N PRO A 106 -11.22 -3.00 -7.00
CA PRO A 106 -10.35 -2.14 -6.18
C PRO A 106 -9.62 -1.11 -7.04
N ARG A 107 -9.52 0.12 -6.52
CA ARG A 107 -8.84 1.23 -7.18
C ARG A 107 -7.88 1.93 -6.23
N LEU A 108 -6.79 2.47 -6.78
CA LEU A 108 -5.86 3.38 -6.13
C LEU A 108 -5.86 4.69 -6.92
N ASP A 109 -6.30 5.78 -6.31
CA ASP A 109 -6.46 7.10 -6.96
C ASP A 109 -7.14 7.01 -8.35
N GLY A 110 -8.24 6.26 -8.42
CA GLY A 110 -9.01 6.04 -9.66
C GLY A 110 -8.45 4.96 -10.60
N VAL A 111 -7.19 4.55 -10.45
CA VAL A 111 -6.56 3.50 -11.25
C VAL A 111 -6.95 2.12 -10.72
N GLN A 112 -7.51 1.28 -11.58
CA GLN A 112 -7.92 -0.07 -11.20
C GLN A 112 -6.70 -0.95 -10.88
N VAL A 113 -6.75 -1.61 -9.72
CA VAL A 113 -5.80 -2.67 -9.35
C VAL A 113 -6.28 -3.95 -10.02
N GLN A 114 -5.38 -4.64 -10.72
CA GLN A 114 -5.67 -5.90 -11.41
C GLN A 114 -5.12 -7.07 -10.58
N PRO A 115 -5.95 -7.73 -9.74
CA PRO A 115 -5.55 -8.98 -9.10
C PRO A 115 -5.34 -10.08 -10.15
N ALA A 116 -4.43 -11.02 -9.90
CA ALA A 116 -4.18 -12.12 -10.83
C ALA A 116 -5.31 -13.17 -10.81
N SER A 117 -6.07 -13.23 -9.71
CA SER A 117 -7.26 -14.07 -9.58
C SER A 117 -8.28 -13.44 -8.62
N GLU A 118 -9.52 -13.90 -8.65
CA GLU A 118 -10.57 -13.44 -7.73
C GLU A 118 -10.22 -13.72 -6.25
N SER A 119 -9.42 -14.76 -5.98
CA SER A 119 -8.97 -15.11 -4.62
C SER A 119 -7.91 -14.15 -4.07
N GLU A 120 -7.31 -13.29 -4.89
CA GLU A 120 -6.37 -12.25 -4.43
C GLU A 120 -7.09 -10.97 -3.97
N TRP A 121 -8.44 -10.93 -4.02
CA TRP A 121 -9.25 -9.83 -3.50
C TRP A 121 -10.15 -10.31 -2.36
N ILE A 122 -10.03 -9.66 -1.20
CA ILE A 122 -10.82 -9.99 -0.02
C ILE A 122 -11.48 -8.69 0.49
N PRO A 123 -12.80 -8.53 0.36
CA PRO A 123 -13.49 -7.40 0.95
C PRO A 123 -13.43 -7.49 2.47
N LEU A 124 -13.02 -6.42 3.15
CA LEU A 124 -12.99 -6.36 4.61
C LEU A 124 -14.37 -5.99 5.15
N PRO A 125 -15.01 -6.84 5.98
CA PRO A 125 -16.30 -6.53 6.58
C PRO A 125 -16.22 -5.35 7.56
N ASN A 126 -17.29 -4.57 7.67
CA ASN A 126 -17.37 -3.45 8.63
C ASN A 126 -17.10 -3.86 10.09
N ALA A 127 -17.34 -5.12 10.48
CA ALA A 127 -17.02 -5.64 11.81
C ALA A 127 -15.51 -5.69 12.10
N TRP A 128 -14.67 -5.80 11.08
CA TRP A 128 -13.23 -5.66 11.21
C TRP A 128 -12.82 -4.21 11.41
N VAL A 129 -13.42 -3.30 10.65
CA VAL A 129 -13.22 -1.84 10.76
C VAL A 129 -13.64 -1.32 12.13
N ALA A 130 -14.80 -1.74 12.63
CA ALA A 130 -15.33 -1.39 13.95
C ALA A 130 -14.64 -2.13 15.11
N ASN A 131 -13.65 -2.98 14.82
CA ASN A 131 -12.96 -3.84 15.80
C ASN A 131 -13.90 -4.77 16.61
N ALA A 132 -15.14 -4.97 16.15
CA ALA A 132 -16.15 -5.81 16.80
C ALA A 132 -15.82 -7.31 16.72
N HIS A 133 -14.88 -7.71 15.86
CA HIS A 133 -14.37 -9.08 15.83
C HIS A 133 -13.58 -9.48 17.10
N ARG A 134 -13.12 -8.51 17.91
CA ARG A 134 -12.40 -8.77 19.17
C ARG A 134 -13.28 -8.78 20.41
N SER A 135 -14.50 -8.26 20.34
CA SER A 135 -15.38 -8.11 21.51
C SER A 135 -16.07 -9.41 21.95
N GLY A 136 -16.01 -10.48 21.15
CA GLY A 136 -16.55 -11.81 21.51
C GLY A 136 -15.69 -12.64 22.49
N GLY A 137 -14.57 -12.12 22.98
CA GLY A 137 -13.62 -12.85 23.82
C GLY A 137 -13.93 -12.88 25.32
N GLN A 138 -14.85 -12.06 25.83
CA GLN A 138 -15.31 -12.19 27.21
C GLN A 138 -16.40 -13.26 27.28
N LYS A 139 -15.98 -14.53 27.42
CA LYS A 139 -16.84 -15.57 27.99
C LYS A 139 -17.34 -15.05 29.33
N SER A 140 -18.61 -14.67 29.39
CA SER A 140 -19.38 -14.61 30.62
C SER A 140 -19.21 -15.96 31.32
N ARG A 141 -18.43 -15.99 32.40
CA ARG A 141 -18.38 -17.12 33.33
C ARG A 141 -19.78 -17.27 33.90
N PRO A 142 -20.52 -18.37 33.64
CA PRO A 142 -21.77 -18.55 34.35
C PRO A 142 -21.41 -18.79 35.82
N GLY A 143 -21.75 -17.81 36.66
CA GLY A 143 -22.02 -18.06 38.06
C GLY A 143 -23.30 -18.90 38.13
N GLY A 144 -23.23 -20.02 38.82
CA GLY A 144 -24.35 -20.93 39.03
C GLY A 144 -23.96 -21.97 40.06
N GLN A 145 -24.47 -21.76 41.26
CA GLN A 145 -24.27 -22.48 42.51
C GLN A 145 -25.23 -23.70 42.57
N GLU A 146 -24.91 -24.65 43.47
CA GLU A 146 -25.80 -25.63 44.15
C GLU A 146 -26.32 -26.86 43.38
N SER A 147 -25.84 -28.04 43.77
CA SER A 147 -26.56 -28.96 44.68
C SER A 147 -25.58 -29.96 45.29
#